data_AF-A0A7T9DJX9-F1
#
_entry.id   AF-A0A7T9DJX9-F1
#
_cell.length_a   1.000
_cell.length_b   1.000
_cell.length_c   1.000
_cell.angle_alpha   90.00
_cell.angle_beta   90.00
_cell.angle_gamma   90.00
#
_symmetry.space_group_name_H-M   'P 1'
#
loop_
_entity.id
_entity.type
_entity.pdbx_description
1 polymer ?
#
loop_
_entity_poly.entity_id
_entity_poly.type
_entity_poly.pdbx_seq_one_letter_code
_entity_poly.pdbx_strand_id
1 'polypeptide(L)' 'MTEEAPKKKAIIEVLMEGPAGELYFQPVEADPEHLEELIAATTNSMIKHNLEEQLKKLKKLK' A
#
# COMPACT_ATOMS: atom_id res chain seq x y z
N MET A 1 -5.86 -4.44 -26.88
CA MET A 1 -5.74 -5.06 -25.54
C MET A 1 -4.55 -4.36 -24.91
N THR A 2 -4.79 -3.51 -23.91
CA THR A 2 -3.78 -2.62 -23.33
C THR A 2 -2.68 -3.44 -22.68
N GLU A 3 -1.46 -3.35 -23.21
CA GLU A 3 -0.24 -3.75 -22.52
C GLU A 3 -0.13 -2.91 -21.25
N GLU A 4 -0.55 -3.48 -20.12
CA GLU A 4 -0.19 -2.97 -18.80
C GLU A 4 1.34 -3.09 -18.71
N ALA A 5 2.03 -1.96 -18.81
CA ALA A 5 3.46 -1.89 -18.52
C ALA A 5 3.72 -2.62 -17.19
N PRO A 6 4.80 -3.40 -17.06
CA PRO A 6 5.11 -4.09 -15.81
C PRO A 6 5.41 -3.04 -14.75
N LYS A 7 4.37 -2.62 -14.02
CA LYS A 7 4.51 -1.77 -12.84
C LYS A 7 5.40 -2.55 -11.89
N LYS A 8 6.48 -1.93 -11.39
CA LYS A 8 7.36 -2.55 -10.39
C LYS A 8 6.54 -2.82 -9.14
N LYS A 9 5.98 -4.03 -9.08
CA LYS A 9 5.30 -4.54 -7.92
C LYS A 9 6.35 -4.96 -6.90
N ALA A 10 6.17 -4.57 -5.65
CA ALA A 10 6.97 -5.03 -4.54
C ALA A 10 6.05 -5.59 -3.46
N ILE A 11 6.54 -6.60 -2.75
CA ILE A 11 5.87 -7.11 -1.56
C ILE A 11 6.13 -6.11 -0.43
N ILE A 12 5.07 -5.48 0.06
CA ILE A 12 5.13 -4.52 1.16
C ILE A 12 4.22 -4.97 2.30
N GLU A 13 4.60 -4.65 3.52
CA GLU A 13 3.77 -4.88 4.71
C GLU A 13 2.88 -3.67 4.95
N VAL A 14 1.58 -3.84 4.70
CA VAL A 14 0.57 -2.80 4.88
C VAL A 14 -0.17 -3.07 6.19
N LEU A 15 -0.33 -2.02 7.00
CA LEU A 15 -1.18 -2.07 8.19
C LEU A 15 -2.66 -2.04 7.76
N MET A 16 -3.42 -3.05 8.15
CA MET A 16 -4.85 -3.21 7.81
C MET A 16 -5.67 -3.37 9.09
N GLU A 17 -6.95 -3.00 9.03
CA GLU A 17 -7.92 -3.23 10.10
C GLU A 17 -8.72 -4.49 9.79
N GLY A 18 -8.71 -5.42 10.74
CA GLY A 18 -9.42 -6.69 10.66
C GLY A 18 -10.91 -6.57 10.98
N PRO A 19 -11.69 -7.63 10.72
CA PRO A 19 -13.14 -7.62 10.90
C PRO A 19 -13.59 -7.40 12.36
N ALA A 20 -12.74 -7.67 13.35
CA ALA A 20 -13.01 -7.39 14.76
C ALA A 20 -12.28 -6.12 15.28
N GLY A 21 -11.70 -5.30 14.38
CA GLY A 21 -11.04 -4.04 14.70
C GLY A 21 -9.56 -4.18 15.08
N GLU A 22 -8.99 -5.39 15.03
CA GLU A 22 -7.56 -5.59 15.21
C GLU A 22 -6.72 -4.97 14.09
N LEU A 23 -5.60 -4.35 14.45
CA LEU A 23 -4.62 -3.89 13.48
C LEU A 23 -3.56 -4.97 13.25
N TYR A 24 -3.35 -5.36 12.00
CA TYR A 24 -2.34 -6.34 11.63
C TYR A 24 -1.61 -5.94 10.35
N PHE A 25 -0.37 -6.42 10.21
CA PHE A 25 0.39 -6.24 8.97
C PHE A 25 0.07 -7.37 8.01
N GLN A 26 -0.29 -7.01 6.78
CA GLN A 26 -0.50 -7.95 5.69
C GLN A 26 0.54 -7.70 4.60
N PRO A 27 1.30 -8.73 4.18
CA PRO A 27 2.14 -8.63 3.00
C PRO A 27 1.25 -8.58 1.76
N VAL A 28 1.34 -7.48 1.01
CA VAL A 28 0.57 -7.25 -0.21
C VAL A 28 1.53 -6.91 -1.34
N GLU A 29 1.28 -7.47 -2.51
CA GLU A 29 1.98 -7.06 -3.72
C GLU A 29 1.35 -5.77 -4.23
N ALA A 30 2.08 -4.66 -4.11
CA ALA A 30 1.59 -3.34 -4.50
C ALA A 30 2.63 -2.57 -5.30
N ASP A 31 2.14 -1.67 -6.16
CA ASP A 31 2.91 -0.65 -6.83
C ASP A 31 2.59 0.74 -6.24
N PRO A 32 3.29 1.82 -6.65
CA PRO A 32 3.03 3.15 -6.12
C PRO A 32 1.60 3.63 -6.32
N GLU A 33 0.95 3.26 -7.43
CA GLU A 33 -0.40 3.72 -7.76
C GLU A 33 -1.43 3.03 -6.86
N HIS A 34 -1.30 1.70 -6.65
CA HIS A 34 -2.13 0.97 -5.70
C HIS A 34 -2.01 1.54 -4.27
N LEU A 35 -0.80 1.91 -3.85
CA LEU A 35 -0.59 2.55 -2.56
C LEU A 35 -1.29 3.91 -2.47
N GLU A 36 -1.22 4.73 -3.52
CA GLU A 36 -1.91 6.02 -3.59
C GLU A 36 -3.44 5.86 -3.53
N GLU A 37 -3.99 4.85 -4.19
CA GLU A 37 -5.42 4.49 -4.11
C GLU A 37 -5.82 4.07 -2.69
N LEU A 38 -5.03 3.22 -2.03
CA LEU A 38 -5.30 2.79 -0.65
C LEU A 38 -5.23 3.96 0.35
N ILE A 39 -4.29 4.89 0.14
CA ILE A 39 -4.17 6.13 0.94
C ILE A 39 -5.41 7.02 0.77
N ALA A 40 -5.97 7.08 -0.43
CA ALA A 40 -7.18 7.85 -0.71
C ALA A 40 -8.45 7.17 -0.16
N ALA A 41 -8.48 5.83 -0.14
CA ALA A 41 -9.62 5.05 0.33
C ALA A 41 -9.70 4.94 1.87
N THR A 42 -8.57 4.98 2.58
CA THR A 42 -8.54 4.81 4.03
C THR A 42 -8.86 6.10 4.78
N THR A 43 -9.73 6.01 5.78
CA THR A 43 -10.04 7.10 6.72
C THR A 43 -9.26 7.00 8.03
N ASN A 44 -8.57 5.88 8.26
CA ASN A 44 -7.78 5.65 9.47
C ASN A 44 -6.41 6.32 9.33
N SER A 45 -6.13 7.30 10.18
CA SER A 45 -4.90 8.11 10.12
C SER A 45 -3.62 7.29 10.32
N MET A 46 -3.67 6.22 11.11
CA MET A 46 -2.53 5.34 11.38
C MET A 46 -2.22 4.46 10.17
N ILE A 47 -3.26 3.88 9.54
CA ILE A 47 -3.14 3.11 8.30
C ILE A 47 -2.63 4.01 7.17
N LYS A 48 -3.19 5.22 7.04
CA LYS A 48 -2.76 6.21 6.06
C LYS A 48 -1.27 6.53 6.19
N HIS A 49 -0.81 6.81 7.40
CA HIS A 49 0.61 7.10 7.65
C HIS A 49 1.52 5.91 7.29
N ASN A 50 1.12 4.67 7.62
CA ASN A 50 1.86 3.48 7.25
C ASN A 50 1.99 3.34 5.72
N LEU A 51 0.89 3.50 4.99
CA LEU A 51 0.87 3.43 3.53
C LEU A 51 1.74 4.52 2.89
N GLU A 52 1.69 5.76 3.40
CA GLU A 52 2.55 6.85 2.94
C GLU A 52 4.04 6.54 3.12
N GLU A 53 4.42 5.92 4.24
CA GLU A 53 5.79 5.49 4.49
C GLU A 53 6.22 4.35 3.55
N GLN A 54 5.34 3.38 3.29
CA GLN A 54 5.62 2.34 2.29
C GLN A 54 5.77 2.93 0.89
N LEU A 55 4.93 3.90 0.51
CA LEU A 55 5.01 4.59 -0.77
C LEU A 55 6.34 5.32 -0.95
N LYS A 56 6.82 6.00 0.08
CA LYS A 56 8.15 6.63 0.08
C LYS A 56 9.27 5.62 -0.07
N LYS A 57 9.22 4.49 0.63
CA LYS A 57 10.21 3.40 0.51
C LYS A 57 10.24 2.84 -0.91
N LEU A 58 9.06 2.61 -1.49
CA LEU A 58 8.92 2.07 -2.84
C LEU A 58 9.43 3.04 -3.91
N LYS A 59 9.17 4.35 -3.76
CA LYS A 59 9.72 5.40 -4.63
C LYS A 59 11.24 5.59 -4.48
N LYS A 60 11.82 5.27 -3.31
CA LYS A 60 13.27 5.35 -3.05
C LYS A 60 14.06 4.15 -3.58
N LEU A 61 13.42 3.02 -3.89
CA LEU A 61 14.04 1.84 -4.53
C LEU A 61 14.33 2.05 -6.04
N LYS A 62 14.45 3.31 -6.48
CA LYS A 62 14.67 3.73 -7.87
C LYS A 62 16.15 3.98 -8.11
#